data_AF-A0A150PD10-F1
#
_entry.id   AF-A0A150PD10-F1
#
_cell.length_a   1.000
_cell.length_b   1.000
_cell.length_c   1.000
_cell.angle_alpha   90.00
_cell.angle_beta   90.00
_cell.angle_gamma   90.00
#
_symmetry.space_group_name_H-M   'P 1'
#
loop_
_entity.id
_entity.type
_entity.pdbx_description
1 polymer ?
#
loop_
_entity_poly.entity_id
_entity_poly.type
_entity_poly.pdbx_seq_one_letter_code
_entity_poly.pdbx_strand_id
1 'polypeptide(L)' 'MTTDRTSSGGMGPTRAQWPSPGLGELPVTEASLRAAVVASLASTLSHAVALGDEVAARVVHEAIGRLLGVPAAPEG' A
#
# COMPACT_ATOMS: atom_id res chain seq x y z
N MET A 1 -31.60 43.04 -0.60
CA MET A 1 -31.72 41.80 0.19
C MET A 1 -31.47 40.64 -0.76
N THR A 2 -30.46 39.83 -0.44
CA THR A 2 -29.82 38.75 -1.23
C THR A 2 -30.69 37.50 -1.36
N THR A 3 -30.57 36.75 -2.47
CA THR A 3 -30.05 35.36 -2.50
C THR A 3 -29.95 34.82 -3.92
N ASP A 4 -28.70 34.72 -4.39
CA ASP A 4 -28.22 33.73 -5.36
C ASP A 4 -28.34 32.33 -4.72
N ARG A 5 -28.86 31.33 -5.44
CA ARG A 5 -28.88 29.94 -4.98
C ARG A 5 -28.40 29.02 -6.09
N THR A 6 -27.10 28.98 -6.30
CA THR A 6 -26.43 27.90 -7.03
C THR A 6 -26.13 26.76 -6.05
N SER A 7 -26.89 25.67 -6.14
CA SER A 7 -26.63 24.43 -5.40
C SER A 7 -25.46 23.70 -6.07
N SER A 8 -24.25 23.85 -5.53
CA SER A 8 -23.06 23.11 -5.98
C SER A 8 -23.12 21.69 -5.40
N GLY A 9 -23.61 20.76 -6.22
CA GLY A 9 -23.70 19.34 -5.87
C GLY A 9 -22.33 18.69 -5.71
N GLY A 10 -21.99 18.36 -4.47
CA GLY A 10 -21.27 17.15 -4.06
C GLY A 10 -19.95 16.83 -4.77
N MET A 11 -18.83 17.32 -4.21
CA MET A 11 -17.59 16.54 -4.25
C MET A 11 -17.82 15.27 -3.44
N GLY A 12 -18.11 14.15 -4.12
CA GLY A 12 -17.97 12.82 -3.52
C GLY A 12 -16.54 12.64 -2.99
N PRO A 13 -16.33 11.80 -1.97
CA PRO A 13 -15.02 11.66 -1.35
C PRO A 13 -14.00 11.26 -2.41
N THR A 14 -12.99 12.11 -2.61
CA THR A 14 -11.80 11.78 -3.38
C THR A 14 -11.28 10.46 -2.83
N ARG A 15 -11.49 9.37 -3.59
CA ARG A 15 -10.80 8.10 -3.33
C ARG A 15 -9.33 8.48 -3.21
N ALA A 16 -8.70 8.17 -2.07
CA ALA A 16 -7.27 8.35 -1.92
C ALA A 16 -6.58 7.56 -3.03
N GLN A 17 -6.24 8.26 -4.11
CA GLN A 17 -5.53 7.72 -5.24
C GLN A 17 -4.14 7.52 -4.69
N TRP A 18 -3.76 6.27 -4.49
CA TRP A 18 -2.40 5.94 -4.10
C TRP A 18 -1.50 6.56 -5.16
N PRO A 19 -0.45 7.30 -4.76
CA PRO A 19 0.47 7.84 -5.74
C PRO A 19 1.01 6.66 -6.55
N SER A 20 0.70 6.64 -7.85
CA SER A 20 1.37 5.74 -8.77
C SER A 20 2.87 6.04 -8.66
N PRO A 21 3.72 5.07 -8.30
CA PRO A 21 5.15 5.32 -8.25
C PRO A 21 5.60 5.60 -9.68
N GLY A 22 5.86 6.88 -9.97
CA GLY A 22 6.56 7.27 -11.19
C GLY A 22 7.96 6.68 -11.13
N LEU A 23 8.12 5.49 -11.71
CA LEU A 23 9.37 4.76 -11.84
C LEU A 23 10.22 5.37 -12.96
N GLY A 24 10.44 6.67 -12.91
CA GLY A 24 11.20 7.41 -13.92
C GLY A 24 12.20 8.35 -13.25
N GLU A 25 13.48 8.12 -13.52
CA GLU A 25 14.59 9.07 -13.30
C GLU A 25 15.12 9.25 -11.86
N LEU A 26 15.24 8.16 -11.08
CA LEU A 26 16.10 8.16 -9.89
C LEU A 26 17.16 7.06 -10.02
N PRO A 27 18.44 7.31 -9.66
CA PRO A 27 19.47 6.28 -9.69
C PRO A 27 18.98 5.08 -8.87
N VAL A 28 18.79 3.94 -9.54
CA VAL A 28 18.32 2.71 -8.91
C VAL A 28 19.44 2.19 -8.02
N THR A 29 19.38 2.55 -6.75
CA THR A 29 20.25 2.01 -5.72
C THR A 29 19.69 0.68 -5.24
N GLU A 30 20.55 -0.16 -4.66
CA GLU A 30 20.12 -1.38 -3.95
C GLU A 30 19.04 -1.07 -2.89
N ALA A 31 19.14 0.08 -2.23
CA ALA A 31 18.13 0.56 -1.29
C ALA A 31 16.79 0.87 -1.98
N SER A 32 16.83 1.48 -3.17
CA SER A 32 15.65 1.76 -4.00
C SER A 32 14.97 0.46 -4.46
N LEU A 33 15.76 -0.54 -4.86
CA LEU A 33 15.25 -1.87 -5.23
C LEU A 33 14.58 -2.56 -4.05
N ARG A 34 15.24 -2.59 -2.88
CA ARG A 34 14.68 -3.19 -1.66
C ARG A 34 13.38 -2.48 -1.25
N ALA A 35 13.32 -1.15 -1.34
CA ALA A 35 12.11 -0.38 -1.06
C ALA A 35 10.97 -0.71 -2.03
N ALA A 36 11.25 -0.86 -3.32
CA ALA A 36 10.26 -1.27 -4.32
C ALA A 36 9.69 -2.67 -4.04
N VAL A 37 10.54 -3.62 -3.63
CA VAL A 37 10.12 -4.97 -3.23
C VAL A 37 9.22 -4.90 -1.98
N VAL A 38 9.58 -4.12 -0.97
CA VAL A 38 8.74 -3.92 0.23
C VAL A 38 7.38 -3.34 -0.14
N ALA A 39 7.34 -2.30 -0.99
CA ALA A 39 6.09 -1.67 -1.41
C ALA A 39 5.19 -2.65 -2.20
N SER A 40 5.77 -3.47 -3.07
CA SER A 40 5.05 -4.51 -3.79
C SER A 40 4.45 -5.55 -2.84
N LEU A 41 5.24 -6.06 -1.89
CA LEU A 41 4.74 -7.03 -0.89
C LEU A 41 3.67 -6.43 0.01
N ALA A 42 3.80 -5.16 0.42
CA ALA A 42 2.79 -4.47 1.22
C ALA A 42 1.45 -4.34 0.48
N SER A 43 1.50 -4.07 -0.84
CA SER A 43 0.30 -4.06 -1.69
C SER A 43 -0.36 -5.44 -1.77
N THR A 44 0.44 -6.49 -1.99
CA THR A 44 -0.05 -7.88 -2.00
C THR A 44 -0.68 -8.29 -0.66
N LEU A 45 -0.06 -7.91 0.46
CA LEU A 45 -0.60 -8.18 1.79
C LEU A 45 -1.96 -7.51 1.99
N SER A 46 -2.08 -6.23 1.62
CA SER A 46 -3.34 -5.48 1.70
C SER A 46 -4.45 -6.17 0.90
N HIS A 47 -4.13 -6.67 -0.30
CA HIS A 47 -5.07 -7.40 -1.14
C HIS A 47 -5.47 -8.75 -0.55
N ALA A 48 -4.52 -9.53 -0.03
CA ALA A 48 -4.80 -10.80 0.64
C ALA A 48 -5.73 -10.61 1.84
N VAL A 49 -5.49 -9.59 2.68
CA VAL A 49 -6.35 -9.24 3.81
C VAL A 49 -7.74 -8.82 3.35
N ALA A 50 -7.84 -8.00 2.31
CA ALA A 50 -9.13 -7.55 1.77
C ALA A 50 -9.98 -8.72 1.21
N LEU A 51 -9.33 -9.77 0.71
CA LEU A 51 -10.00 -10.99 0.24
C LEU A 51 -10.25 -12.03 1.35
N GLY A 52 -9.71 -11.83 2.56
CA GLY A 52 -9.76 -12.82 3.64
C GLY A 52 -8.86 -14.04 3.40
N ASP A 53 -7.84 -13.93 2.55
CA ASP A 53 -6.86 -14.99 2.32
C ASP A 53 -5.78 -14.97 3.42
N GLU A 54 -6.08 -15.64 4.52
CA GLU A 54 -5.22 -15.67 5.71
C GLU A 54 -3.86 -16.33 5.45
N VAL A 55 -3.83 -17.36 4.59
CA VAL A 55 -2.60 -18.07 4.25
C VAL A 55 -1.68 -17.16 3.44
N ALA A 56 -2.20 -16.51 2.39
CA ALA A 56 -1.43 -15.57 1.60
C ALA A 56 -0.97 -14.37 2.45
N ALA A 57 -1.84 -13.84 3.31
CA ALA A 57 -1.48 -12.73 4.20
C ALA A 57 -0.33 -13.11 5.14
N ARG A 58 -0.37 -14.31 5.74
CA ARG A 58 0.69 -14.82 6.62
C ARG A 58 2.01 -14.98 5.88
N VAL A 59 2.00 -15.60 4.70
CA VAL A 59 3.21 -15.82 3.88
C VAL A 59 3.87 -14.50 3.50
N VAL A 60 3.07 -13.52 3.05
CA VAL A 60 3.60 -12.21 2.64
C VAL A 60 4.12 -11.42 3.84
N HIS A 61 3.42 -11.47 4.98
CA HIS A 61 3.87 -10.85 6.22
C HIS A 61 5.23 -11.41 6.67
N GLU A 62 5.40 -12.73 6.63
CA GLU A 62 6.67 -13.37 6.98
C GLU A 62 7.80 -13.03 5.98
N ALA A 63 7.49 -12.97 4.68
CA ALA A 63 8.45 -12.56 3.66
C ALA A 63 8.96 -11.12 3.90
N ILE A 64 8.07 -10.20 4.28
CA ILE A 64 8.44 -8.83 4.68
C ILE A 64 9.34 -8.88 5.92
N GLY A 65 8.97 -9.66 6.94
CA GLY A 65 9.78 -9.84 8.15
C GLY A 65 11.19 -10.34 7.84
N ARG A 66 11.33 -11.35 7.00
CA ARG A 66 12.64 -11.89 6.58
C ARG A 66 13.47 -10.86 5.80
N LEU A 67 12.85 -10.09 4.91
CA LEU A 67 13.52 -9.03 4.15
C LEU A 67 14.05 -7.90 5.06
N LEU A 68 13.34 -7.63 6.15
CA LEU A 68 13.71 -6.65 7.17
C LEU A 68 14.66 -7.22 8.25
N GLY A 69 14.92 -8.52 8.26
CA GLY A 69 15.74 -9.18 9.28
C GLY A 69 15.02 -9.37 10.62
N VAL A 70 13.69 -9.30 10.64
CA VAL A 70 12.87 -9.57 11.84
C VAL A 70 12.75 -11.09 11.99
N PRO A 71 13.13 -11.67 13.15
CA PRO A 71 12.95 -13.09 13.39
C PRO A 71 11.46 -13.44 13.38
N ALA A 72 11.10 -14.58 12.79
CA ALA A 72 9.74 -15.10 12.84
C ALA A 72 9.31 -15.28 14.31
N ALA A 73 8.13 -14.79 14.66
CA ALA A 73 7.59 -14.99 16.01
C ALA A 73 7.44 -16.49 16.28
N PRO A 74 7.76 -16.98 17.49
CA PRO A 74 7.58 -18.39 17.83
C PRO A 74 6.10 -18.77 17.71
N GLU A 75 5.84 -19.89 17.05
CA GLU A 75 4.51 -20.50 16.95
C GLU A 75 4.07 -20.87 18.39
N GLY A 76 2.97 -20.30 18.87
CA GLY A 76 2.41 -20.53 20.20
C GLY A 76 1.00 -21.09 20.14
#